data_AF-A0A925VAJ2-F1
#
_entry.id   AF-A0A925VAJ2-F1
#
_cell.length_a   1.000
_cell.length_b   1.000
_cell.length_c   1.000
_cell.angle_alpha   90.00
_cell.angle_beta   90.00
_cell.angle_gamma   90.00
#
_symmetry.space_group_name_H-M   'P 1'
#
loop_
_entity.id
_entity.type
_entity.pdbx_description
1 polymer ?
#
loop_
_entity_poly.entity_id
_entity_poly.type
_entity_poly.pdbx_seq_one_letter_code
_entity_poly.pdbx_strand_id
1 'polypeptide(L)'
;MAEPTHAHCVRCQCEVEIDHRHSRRLRRGLRGYFLLPLALIPLFPVLASDFVVALPMCMLYMLGIGPALVIVRDPPICARCGALLNGARPA
;
A
#
# COMPACT_ATOMS: atom_id res chain seq x y z
N MET A 1 -0.92 11.05 8.98
CA MET A 1 0.32 10.40 9.42
C MET A 1 1.47 11.03 8.66
N ALA A 2 2.31 11.80 9.35
CA ALA A 2 3.56 12.27 8.77
C ALA A 2 4.47 11.04 8.63
N GLU A 3 4.83 10.68 7.40
CA GLU A 3 5.81 9.61 7.16
C GLU A 3 7.20 10.15 7.52
N PRO A 4 8.04 9.36 8.21
CA PRO A 4 9.41 9.77 8.49
C PRO A 4 10.13 10.02 7.16
N THR A 5 10.79 11.17 7.04
CA THR A 5 11.59 11.53 5.86
C THR A 5 13.01 11.01 5.95
N HIS A 6 13.47 10.66 7.15
CA HIS A 6 14.81 10.14 7.42
C HIS A 6 14.75 8.80 8.15
N ALA A 7 15.65 7.88 7.81
CA ALA A 7 15.87 6.64 8.54
C ALA A 7 17.37 6.34 8.63
N HIS A 8 17.78 5.64 9.68
CA HIS A 8 19.14 5.18 9.83
C HIS A 8 19.41 3.99 8.89
N CYS A 9 20.40 4.12 8.01
CA CYS A 9 20.82 3.03 7.13
C CYS A 9 21.98 2.26 7.77
N VAL A 10 21.76 0.98 8.11
CA VAL A 10 22.80 0.10 8.70
C VAL A 10 24.04 -0.01 7.81
N ARG A 11 23.87 0.09 6.49
CA ARG A 11 24.97 -0.04 5.51
C ARG A 11 25.77 1.26 5.34
N CYS A 12 25.14 2.42 5.54
CA CYS A 12 25.84 3.71 5.48
C CYS A 12 26.21 4.26 6.87
N GLN A 13 25.72 3.62 7.95
CA GLN A 13 25.91 4.03 9.35
C GLN A 13 25.56 5.50 9.62
N CYS A 14 24.61 6.05 8.85
CA CYS A 14 24.16 7.43 8.99
C CYS A 14 22.65 7.54 8.73
N GLU A 15 22.08 8.66 9.18
CA GLU A 15 20.72 9.04 8.81
C GLU A 15 20.70 9.47 7.35
N VAL A 16 19.80 8.84 6.59
CA VAL A 16 19.64 9.07 5.16
C VAL A 16 18.19 9.40 4.86
N GLU A 17 18.00 10.19 3.82
CA GLU A 17 16.67 10.44 3.29
C GLU A 17 16.08 9.15 2.70
N ILE A 18 14.82 8.93 3.00
CA ILE A 18 14.08 7.75 2.56
C ILE A 18 13.50 8.02 1.18
N ASP A 19 13.85 7.16 0.22
CA ASP A 19 13.22 7.12 -1.09
C ASP A 19 12.26 5.93 -1.20
N HIS A 20 11.25 6.08 -2.06
CA HIS A 20 10.28 5.04 -2.35
C HIS A 20 10.19 4.82 -3.85
N ARG A 21 10.28 3.55 -4.25
CA ARG A 21 10.13 3.15 -5.66
C ARG A 21 8.80 3.63 -6.31
N HIS A 22 7.77 3.78 -5.49
CA HIS A 22 6.44 4.24 -5.92
C HIS A 22 6.06 5.54 -5.21
N SER A 23 5.49 6.47 -5.97
CA SER A 23 5.07 7.79 -5.49
C SER A 23 4.09 7.70 -4.31
N ARG A 24 4.24 8.61 -3.35
CA ARG A 24 3.37 8.70 -2.15
C ARG A 24 1.87 8.76 -2.48
N ARG A 25 1.51 9.42 -3.58
CA ARG A 25 0.11 9.52 -4.05
C ARG A 25 -0.46 8.15 -4.42
N LEU A 26 0.33 7.30 -5.08
CA LEU A 26 -0.09 5.96 -5.48
C LEU A 26 -0.35 5.07 -4.25
N ARG A 27 0.56 5.09 -3.27
CA ARG A 27 0.39 4.34 -2.01
C ARG A 27 -0.84 4.80 -1.22
N ARG A 28 -1.13 6.10 -1.18
CA ARG A 28 -2.35 6.63 -0.54
C ARG A 28 -3.62 6.23 -1.29
N GLY A 29 -3.61 6.30 -2.62
CA GLY A 29 -4.73 5.84 -3.45
C GLY A 29 -5.01 4.35 -3.26
N LEU A 30 -3.96 3.52 -3.20
CA LEU A 30 -4.08 2.08 -2.96
C LEU A 30 -4.54 1.76 -1.53
N ARG A 31 -4.16 2.55 -0.51
CA ARG A 31 -4.77 2.44 0.83
C ARG A 31 -6.27 2.74 0.79
N GLY A 32 -6.71 3.70 -0.02
CA GLY A 32 -8.13 3.97 -0.29
C GLY A 32 -8.84 2.80 -0.97
N TYR A 33 -8.17 2.10 -1.89
CA TYR A 33 -8.71 0.90 -2.53
C TYR A 33 -9.04 -0.22 -1.53
N PHE A 34 -8.25 -0.38 -0.45
CA PHE A 34 -8.58 -1.33 0.63
C PHE A 34 -9.82 -0.93 1.45
N LEU A 35 -10.21 0.34 1.44
CA LEU A 35 -11.42 0.83 2.11
C LEU A 35 -12.68 0.71 1.23
N LEU A 36 -12.51 0.42 -0.06
CA LEU A 36 -13.61 0.28 -1.02
C LEU A 36 -14.68 -0.73 -0.57
N PRO A 37 -14.34 -1.94 -0.07
CA PRO A 37 -15.36 -2.89 0.40
C PRO A 37 -16.15 -2.34 1.59
N LEU A 38 -15.50 -1.56 2.46
CA LEU A 38 -16.13 -0.96 3.63
C LEU A 38 -17.21 0.05 3.22
N ALA A 39 -16.96 0.82 2.15
CA ALA A 39 -17.94 1.73 1.58
C ALA A 39 -19.09 1.00 0.84
N LEU A 40 -18.87 -0.23 0.39
CA LEU A 40 -19.87 -1.07 -0.28
C LEU A 40 -20.75 -1.87 0.68
N ILE A 41 -20.42 -1.94 1.98
CA ILE A 41 -21.24 -2.61 3.02
C ILE A 41 -22.73 -2.22 2.99
N PRO A 42 -23.13 -0.93 2.95
CA PRO A 42 -24.55 -0.57 2.92
C PRO A 42 -25.26 -1.00 1.62
N LEU A 43 -24.51 -1.18 0.53
CA LEU A 43 -25.04 -1.61 -0.77
C LEU A 43 -25.04 -3.14 -0.94
N PHE A 44 -24.37 -3.85 -0.04
CA PHE A 44 -24.21 -5.30 -0.04
C PHE A 44 -25.52 -6.09 -0.11
N PRO A 45 -26.63 -5.76 0.60
CA PRO A 45 -27.87 -6.52 0.47
C PRO A 45 -28.48 -6.44 -0.94
N VAL A 46 -28.26 -5.36 -1.68
CA VAL A 46 -28.71 -5.21 -3.06
C VAL A 46 -27.77 -5.95 -4.01
N LEU A 47 -26.45 -5.82 -3.85
CA LEU A 47 -25.48 -6.56 -4.67
C LEU A 47 -25.55 -8.09 -4.44
N ALA A 48 -25.77 -8.52 -3.21
CA ALA A 48 -25.86 -9.95 -2.86
C ALA A 48 -27.12 -10.61 -3.45
N SER A 49 -28.15 -9.83 -3.77
CA SER A 49 -29.33 -10.34 -4.46
C SER A 49 -29.05 -10.71 -5.93
N ASP A 50 -27.97 -10.15 -6.51
CA ASP A 50 -27.62 -10.33 -7.91
C ASP A 50 -26.20 -10.88 -8.09
N PHE A 51 -26.09 -12.22 -8.02
CA PHE A 51 -24.83 -12.95 -8.14
C PHE A 51 -24.12 -12.71 -9.48
N VAL A 52 -24.84 -12.34 -10.53
CA VAL A 52 -24.26 -12.04 -11.86
C VAL A 52 -23.41 -10.77 -11.80
N VAL A 53 -23.76 -9.82 -10.93
CA VAL A 53 -23.04 -8.56 -10.76
C VAL A 53 -21.99 -8.67 -9.65
N ALA A 54 -22.32 -9.31 -8.53
CA ALA A 54 -21.43 -9.41 -7.38
C ALA A 54 -20.17 -10.24 -7.67
N LEU A 55 -20.30 -11.34 -8.41
CA LEU A 55 -19.22 -12.30 -8.61
C LEU A 55 -18.09 -11.71 -9.49
N PRO A 56 -18.36 -11.06 -10.64
CA PRO A 56 -17.34 -10.35 -11.41
C PRO A 56 -16.69 -9.20 -10.62
N MET A 57 -17.47 -8.46 -9.83
CA MET A 57 -16.96 -7.38 -8.97
C MET A 57 -15.93 -7.92 -7.96
N CYS A 58 -16.26 -9.03 -7.29
CA CYS A 58 -15.36 -9.70 -6.35
C CYS A 58 -14.09 -10.23 -7.04
N MET A 59 -14.22 -10.81 -8.24
CA MET A 59 -13.05 -11.28 -9.01
C MET A 59 -12.13 -10.13 -9.40
N LEU A 60 -12.69 -9.02 -9.90
CA LEU A 60 -11.91 -7.81 -10.23
C LEU A 60 -11.19 -7.26 -8.99
N TYR A 61 -11.88 -7.27 -7.85
CA TYR A 61 -11.32 -6.80 -6.58
C TYR A 61 -10.15 -7.68 -6.11
N MET A 62 -10.32 -9.01 -6.15
CA MET A 62 -9.26 -9.95 -5.79
C MET A 62 -8.04 -9.85 -6.72
N LEU A 63 -8.26 -9.60 -8.02
CA LEU A 63 -7.19 -9.40 -8.98
C LEU A 63 -6.36 -8.15 -8.66
N GLY A 64 -7.00 -7.07 -8.21
CA GLY A 64 -6.33 -5.81 -7.84
C GLY A 64 -5.65 -5.84 -6.46
N ILE A 65 -6.15 -6.65 -5.53
CA ILE A 65 -5.59 -6.74 -4.16
C ILE A 65 -4.12 -7.17 -4.14
N GLY A 66 -3.75 -8.16 -4.95
CA GLY A 66 -2.40 -8.72 -4.99
C GLY A 66 -1.32 -7.65 -5.26
N PRO A 67 -1.37 -6.97 -6.43
CA PRO A 67 -0.40 -5.91 -6.75
C PRO A 67 -0.52 -4.71 -5.79
N ALA A 68 -1.72 -4.38 -5.32
CA ALA A 68 -1.90 -3.32 -4.34
C ALA A 68 -1.14 -3.60 -3.03
N LEU A 69 -1.19 -4.83 -2.53
CA LEU A 69 -0.47 -5.25 -1.32
C LEU A 69 1.05 -5.15 -1.49
N VAL A 70 1.57 -5.56 -2.65
CA VAL A 70 3.01 -5.48 -2.95
C VAL A 70 3.47 -4.03 -2.89
N ILE A 71 2.76 -3.12 -3.57
CA ILE A 71 3.12 -1.69 -3.63
C ILE A 71 2.99 -1.02 -2.25
N VAL A 72 1.96 -1.38 -1.47
CA VAL A 72 1.76 -0.83 -0.13
C VAL A 72 2.84 -1.33 0.84
N ARG A 73 3.26 -2.59 0.71
CA ARG A 73 4.30 -3.21 1.55
C ARG A 73 5.73 -2.96 1.08
N ASP A 74 5.93 -2.38 -0.10
CA ASP A 74 7.27 -2.12 -0.62
C ASP A 74 8.11 -1.34 0.40
N PRO A 75 9.24 -1.90 0.85
CA PRO A 75 10.04 -1.28 1.89
C PRO A 75 10.69 0.03 1.40
N PRO A 76 10.97 0.96 2.33
CA PRO A 76 11.74 2.15 2.03
C PRO A 76 13.15 1.82 1.54
N ILE A 77 13.69 2.67 0.66
CA ILE A 77 15.02 2.52 0.07
C ILE A 77 15.90 3.69 0.54
N CYS A 78 17.17 3.42 0.81
CA CYS A 78 18.15 4.48 1.08
C CYS A 78 18.45 5.27 -0.20
N ALA A 79 18.23 6.59 -0.20
CA ALA A 79 18.52 7.46 -1.35
C ALA A 79 20.00 7.51 -1.75
N ARG A 80 20.92 7.12 -0.85
CA ARG A 80 22.38 7.21 -1.06
C ARG A 80 23.00 5.92 -1.63
N CYS A 81 22.57 4.76 -1.15
CA CYS A 81 23.18 3.46 -1.52
C CYS A 81 22.22 2.46 -2.15
N GLY A 82 20.93 2.79 -2.25
CA GLY A 82 19.91 1.92 -2.83
C GLY A 82 19.57 0.69 -1.98
N ALA A 83 20.08 0.59 -0.75
CA ALA A 83 19.78 -0.54 0.13
C ALA A 83 18.34 -0.47 0.67
N LEU A 84 17.69 -1.63 0.78
CA LEU A 84 16.37 -1.75 1.40
C LEU A 84 16.49 -1.51 2.91
N LEU A 85 15.71 -0.57 3.43
CA LEU A 85 15.58 -0.29 4.84
C LEU A 85 14.56 -1.29 5.44
N ASN A 86 14.96 -2.55 5.53
CA ASN A 86 14.14 -3.62 6.10
C ASN A 86 13.96 -3.39 7.61
N GLY A 87 12.73 -3.12 8.05
CA GLY A 87 12.41 -3.08 9.48
C GLY A 87 12.89 -1.84 10.23
N ALA A 88 13.15 -0.72 9.55
CA ALA A 88 13.28 0.57 10.23
C ALA A 88 11.93 0.89 10.91
N ARG A 89 11.81 0.54 12.19
CA ARG A 89 10.78 1.15 13.05
C ARG A 89 11.02 2.66 12.97
N PRO A 90 10.01 3.46 12.63
CA PRO A 90 10.13 4.89 12.84
C PRO A 90 10.51 5.09 14.31
N ALA A 91 11.61 5.81 14.54
CA ALA A 91 11.94 6.33 15.86
C ALA A 91 10.89 7.37 16.28
#